data_AF-A0A7J0DVQ6-F1
#
_entry.id   AF-A0A7J0DVQ6-F1
#
_cell.length_a   1.000
_cell.length_b   1.000
_cell.length_c   1.000
_cell.angle_alpha   90.00
_cell.angle_beta   90.00
_cell.angle_gamma   90.00
#
_symmetry.space_group_name_H-M   'P 1'
#
loop_
_entity.id
_entity.type
_entity.pdbx_description
1 polymer ?
#
loop_
_entity_poly.entity_id
_entity_poly.type
_entity_poly.pdbx_seq_one_letter_code
_entity_poly.pdbx_strand_id
1 'polypeptide(L)'
;MPPKRGGQRWAAEPEGRIDRIERILEGLVQVVHDVHNNHDNALEQLAMPMPRADVVGCTTIKQFQQLKPSTFYETPDPMAAESWLLGIERVFEVLPCIEE
;
A
#
# COMPACT_ATOMS: atom_id res chain seq x y z
N MET A 1 22.79 -8.99 -78.63
CA MET A 1 21.95 -8.31 -77.64
C MET A 1 20.78 -9.20 -77.27
N PRO A 2 20.57 -9.55 -75.98
CA PRO A 2 19.31 -10.11 -75.52
C PRO A 2 18.51 -9.08 -74.70
N PRO A 3 17.16 -9.18 -74.66
CA PRO A 3 16.32 -8.28 -73.88
C PRO A 3 16.32 -8.66 -72.40
N LYS A 4 16.52 -7.68 -71.50
CA LYS A 4 16.27 -7.86 -70.07
C LYS A 4 14.76 -7.89 -69.83
N ARG A 5 14.20 -9.11 -69.72
CA ARG A 5 12.85 -9.34 -69.22
C ARG A 5 12.73 -8.85 -67.79
N GLY A 6 11.76 -7.97 -67.56
CA GLY A 6 11.23 -7.66 -66.24
C GLY A 6 10.45 -8.82 -65.63
N GLY A 7 10.24 -8.74 -64.33
CA GLY A 7 9.58 -9.74 -63.48
C GLY A 7 10.52 -10.15 -62.35
N GLN A 8 10.26 -9.87 -61.08
CA GLN A 8 9.00 -10.11 -60.39
C GLN A 8 8.76 -9.07 -59.29
N ARG A 9 7.52 -8.57 -59.26
CA ARG A 9 6.89 -7.82 -58.18
C ARG A 9 6.68 -8.79 -57.01
N TRP A 10 7.50 -8.72 -55.98
CA TRP A 10 7.23 -9.42 -54.72
C TRP A 10 6.19 -8.64 -53.93
N ALA A 11 5.26 -9.42 -53.38
CA ALA A 11 4.02 -8.99 -52.78
C ALA A 11 4.21 -8.33 -51.42
N ALA A 12 3.33 -7.34 -51.17
CA ALA A 12 2.80 -6.83 -49.90
C ALA A 12 3.78 -6.50 -48.75
N GLU A 13 3.83 -5.20 -48.44
CA GLU A 13 4.52 -4.57 -47.31
C GLU A 13 4.40 -5.31 -45.96
N PRO A 14 5.52 -5.55 -45.25
CA PRO A 14 5.53 -5.85 -43.82
C PRO A 14 5.31 -4.61 -42.92
N GLU A 15 5.31 -3.40 -43.50
CA GLU A 15 5.33 -2.11 -42.78
C GLU A 15 4.14 -1.89 -41.83
N GLY A 16 2.95 -2.41 -42.11
CA GLY A 16 1.79 -2.20 -41.22
C GLY A 16 1.70 -3.10 -39.98
N ARG A 17 2.45 -4.20 -39.91
CA ARG A 17 2.34 -5.17 -38.79
C ARG A 17 3.03 -4.68 -37.53
N ILE A 18 4.18 -4.03 -37.68
CA ILE A 18 4.96 -3.48 -36.57
C ILE A 18 4.20 -2.29 -35.97
N ASP A 19 3.74 -1.35 -36.80
CA ASP A 19 2.93 -0.20 -36.37
C ASP A 19 1.66 -0.63 -35.62
N ARG A 20 1.00 -1.70 -36.08
CA ARG A 20 -0.18 -2.25 -35.40
C ARG A 20 0.17 -2.82 -34.02
N ILE A 21 1.31 -3.48 -33.88
CA ILE A 21 1.76 -4.04 -32.61
C ILE A 21 2.15 -2.91 -31.66
N GLU A 22 2.86 -1.90 -32.15
CA GLU A 22 3.26 -0.73 -31.37
C GLU A 22 2.04 0.00 -30.80
N ARG A 23 1.03 0.28 -31.63
CA ARG A 23 -0.24 0.87 -31.17
C ARG A 23 -0.98 0.04 -30.12
N ILE A 24 -0.91 -1.30 -30.21
CA ILE A 24 -1.52 -2.18 -29.21
C ILE A 24 -0.74 -2.10 -27.89
N LEU A 25 0.59 -2.10 -27.97
CA LEU A 25 1.45 -1.99 -26.78
C LEU A 25 1.24 -0.66 -26.08
N GLU A 26 1.18 0.45 -26.81
CA GLU A 26 0.87 1.78 -26.28
C GLU A 26 -0.49 1.79 -25.57
N GLY A 27 -1.52 1.19 -26.19
CA GLY A 27 -2.84 1.07 -25.59
C GLY A 27 -2.85 0.26 -24.30
N LEU A 28 -2.07 -0.84 -24.24
CA LEU A 28 -1.95 -1.65 -23.03
C LEU A 28 -1.22 -0.91 -21.90
N VAL A 29 -0.16 -0.16 -22.23
CA VAL A 29 0.55 0.69 -21.26
C VAL A 29 -0.39 1.73 -20.67
N GLN A 30 -1.21 2.37 -21.50
CA GLN A 30 -2.19 3.34 -21.03
C GLN A 30 -3.21 2.71 -20.07
N VAL A 31 -3.76 1.53 -20.41
CA VAL A 31 -4.71 0.82 -19.54
C VAL A 31 -4.08 0.46 -18.20
N VAL A 32 -2.84 -0.01 -18.18
CA VAL A 32 -2.13 -0.33 -16.93
C VAL A 32 -1.93 0.92 -16.08
N HIS A 33 -1.53 2.02 -16.70
CA HIS A 33 -1.36 3.31 -16.00
C HIS A 33 -2.68 3.82 -15.42
N ASP A 34 -3.78 3.72 -16.18
CA ASP A 34 -5.10 4.16 -15.73
C ASP A 34 -5.62 3.29 -14.58
N VAL A 35 -5.42 1.97 -14.64
CA VAL A 35 -5.78 1.05 -13.55
C VAL A 35 -4.95 1.32 -12.30
N HIS A 36 -3.65 1.55 -12.46
CA HIS A 36 -2.76 1.86 -11.33
C HIS A 36 -3.17 3.17 -10.64
N ASN A 37 -3.36 4.24 -11.41
CA ASN A 37 -3.80 5.53 -10.86
C ASN A 37 -5.18 5.46 -10.22
N ASN A 38 -6.12 4.72 -10.83
CA ASN A 38 -7.45 4.55 -10.25
C ASN A 38 -7.43 3.73 -8.95
N HIS A 39 -6.58 2.70 -8.89
CA HIS A 39 -6.37 1.93 -7.66
C HIS A 39 -5.75 2.79 -6.55
N ASP A 40 -4.69 3.52 -6.86
CA ASP A 40 -4.02 4.41 -5.89
C ASP A 40 -4.96 5.52 -5.42
N ASN A 41 -5.72 6.13 -6.33
CA ASN A 41 -6.69 7.16 -5.99
C ASN A 41 -7.87 6.62 -5.16
N ALA A 42 -8.31 5.38 -5.42
CA ALA A 42 -9.33 4.73 -4.60
C ALA A 42 -8.81 4.38 -3.19
N LEU A 43 -7.54 3.98 -3.07
CA LEU A 43 -6.88 3.76 -1.79
C LEU A 43 -6.69 5.07 -1.01
N GLU A 44 -6.32 6.17 -1.67
CA GLU A 44 -6.25 7.49 -1.04
C GLU A 44 -7.62 8.01 -0.58
N GLN A 45 -8.69 7.74 -1.34
CA GLN A 45 -10.05 8.15 -0.96
C GLN A 45 -10.63 7.33 0.21
N LEU A 46 -10.21 6.07 0.37
CA LEU A 46 -10.62 5.20 1.48
C LEU A 46 -9.67 5.30 2.68
N ALA A 47 -8.45 5.79 2.47
CA ALA A 47 -7.57 6.18 3.54
C ALA A 47 -8.16 7.43 4.21
N MET A 48 -8.78 7.24 5.38
CA MET A 48 -8.68 8.27 6.41
C MET A 48 -7.22 8.72 6.43
N PRO A 49 -6.89 10.03 6.45
CA PRO A 49 -5.51 10.47 6.57
C PRO A 49 -4.98 9.90 7.88
N MET A 50 -4.32 8.74 7.79
CA MET A 50 -3.67 8.09 8.90
C MET A 50 -2.62 9.11 9.30
N PRO A 51 -2.73 9.72 10.49
CA PRO A 51 -1.79 10.76 10.82
C PRO A 51 -0.43 10.07 10.76
N ARG A 52 0.50 10.76 10.11
CA ARG A 52 1.89 10.34 9.99
C ARG A 52 2.33 9.74 11.34
N ALA A 53 2.96 8.57 11.39
CA ALA A 53 3.31 7.91 12.66
C ALA A 53 4.22 8.77 13.55
N ASP A 54 4.82 9.85 13.00
CA ASP A 54 5.52 10.93 13.70
C ASP A 54 4.60 11.99 14.34
N VAL A 55 3.28 11.95 14.07
CA VAL A 55 2.25 12.90 14.52
C VAL A 55 1.09 12.19 15.25
N VAL A 56 0.81 10.90 15.00
CA VAL A 56 0.05 10.09 15.97
C VAL A 56 0.98 9.82 17.12
N GLY A 57 0.58 10.15 18.35
CA GLY A 57 1.40 9.95 19.53
C GLY A 57 1.75 8.48 19.75
N CYS A 58 2.78 7.97 19.08
CA CYS A 58 3.42 6.73 19.43
C CYS A 58 3.92 6.90 20.85
N THR A 59 3.21 6.30 21.80
CA THR A 59 3.62 6.35 23.19
C THR A 59 4.96 5.67 23.32
N THR A 60 5.97 6.46 23.64
CA THR A 60 7.29 5.93 23.90
C THR A 60 7.27 5.08 25.16
N ILE A 61 8.09 4.02 25.19
CA ILE A 61 8.32 3.21 26.41
C ILE A 61 8.67 4.11 27.60
N LYS A 62 9.38 5.22 27.36
CA LYS A 62 9.72 6.22 28.36
C LYS A 62 8.49 6.91 28.97
N GLN A 63 7.52 7.30 28.16
CA GLN A 63 6.26 7.92 28.64
C GLN A 63 5.45 6.91 29.46
N PHE A 64 5.35 5.66 29.01
CA PHE A 64 4.69 4.60 29.77
C PHE A 64 5.35 4.38 31.14
N GLN A 65 6.68 4.30 31.20
CA GLN A 65 7.42 4.12 32.46
C GLN A 65 7.27 5.32 33.43
N GLN A 66 7.09 6.55 32.92
CA GLN A 66 6.85 7.72 33.76
C GLN A 66 5.52 7.65 34.52
N LEU A 67 4.53 6.95 33.96
CA LEU A 67 3.24 6.71 34.62
C LEU A 67 3.32 5.63 35.72
N LYS A 68 4.49 5.01 35.91
CA LYS A 68 4.76 3.99 36.94
C LYS A 68 3.68 2.89 36.96
N PRO A 69 3.44 2.21 35.83
CA PRO A 69 2.47 1.12 35.76
C PRO A 69 2.82 0.04 36.79
N SER A 70 1.81 -0.57 37.39
CA SER A 70 2.00 -1.66 38.34
C SER A 70 2.49 -2.91 37.62
N THR A 71 3.41 -3.65 38.24
CA THR A 71 3.90 -4.92 37.72
C THR A 71 2.89 -6.03 38.03
N PHE A 72 2.56 -6.84 37.02
CA PHE A 72 1.86 -8.11 37.21
C PHE A 72 2.87 -9.25 37.29
N TYR A 73 2.69 -10.12 38.28
CA TYR A 73 3.50 -11.31 38.42
C TYR A 73 2.69 -12.54 38.02
N GLU A 74 1.80 -12.96 38.90
CA GLU A 74 0.82 -14.02 38.69
C GLU A 74 -0.18 -13.93 39.85
N THR A 75 -1.42 -14.35 39.62
CA THR A 75 -2.43 -14.42 40.68
C THR A 75 -3.44 -15.53 40.38
N PRO A 76 -3.81 -16.36 41.36
CA PRO A 76 -4.91 -17.30 41.22
C PRO A 76 -6.27 -16.63 41.37
N ASP A 77 -6.33 -15.38 41.85
CA ASP A 77 -7.55 -14.61 41.99
C ASP A 77 -7.86 -13.83 40.69
N PRO A 78 -8.97 -14.14 39.98
CA PRO A 78 -9.38 -13.42 38.79
C PRO A 78 -9.65 -11.94 39.04
N MET A 79 -10.14 -11.56 40.22
CA MET A 79 -10.47 -10.16 40.54
C MET A 79 -9.21 -9.31 40.65
N ALA A 80 -8.13 -9.88 41.20
CA ALA A 80 -6.83 -9.22 41.24
C ALA A 80 -6.23 -9.03 39.84
N ALA A 81 -6.43 -9.98 38.92
CA ALA A 81 -6.01 -9.84 37.53
C ALA A 81 -6.83 -8.77 36.79
N GLU A 82 -8.15 -8.75 36.97
CA GLU A 82 -9.03 -7.73 36.40
C GLU A 82 -8.68 -6.33 36.92
N SER A 83 -8.44 -6.20 38.22
CA SER A 83 -8.01 -4.93 38.84
C SER A 83 -6.68 -4.43 38.28
N TRP A 84 -5.72 -5.33 38.04
CA TRP A 84 -4.47 -4.95 37.37
C TRP A 84 -4.70 -4.48 35.93
N LEU A 85 -5.52 -5.22 35.16
CA LEU A 85 -5.84 -4.87 33.78
C LEU A 85 -6.49 -3.49 33.68
N LEU A 86 -7.51 -3.21 34.51
CA LEU A 86 -8.15 -1.89 34.59
C LEU A 86 -7.15 -0.78 34.93
N GLY A 87 -6.14 -1.07 35.76
CA GLY A 87 -5.07 -0.14 36.07
C GLY A 87 -4.19 0.18 34.86
N ILE A 88 -3.89 -0.83 34.03
CA ILE A 88 -3.13 -0.67 32.79
C ILE A 88 -3.93 0.04 31.71
N GLU A 89 -5.22 -0.28 31.56
CA GLU A 89 -6.12 0.41 30.61
C GLU A 89 -6.18 1.92 30.92
N ARG A 90 -6.28 2.30 32.20
CA ARG A 90 -6.21 3.70 32.61
C ARG A 90 -4.88 4.38 32.26
N VAL A 91 -3.77 3.65 32.31
CA VAL A 91 -2.47 4.18 31.86
C VAL A 91 -2.52 4.47 30.36
N PHE A 92 -3.15 3.60 29.57
CA PHE A 92 -3.33 3.80 28.14
C PHE A 92 -4.34 4.89 27.80
N GLU A 93 -5.39 5.13 28.60
CA GLU A 93 -6.33 6.26 28.40
C GLU A 93 -5.64 7.63 28.44
N VAL A 94 -4.59 7.78 29.26
CA VAL A 94 -3.81 9.04 29.40
C VAL A 94 -2.80 9.19 28.26
N LEU A 95 -2.46 8.09 27.61
CA LEU A 95 -1.46 8.03 26.57
C LEU A 95 -2.15 8.14 25.19
N PRO A 96 -1.56 8.84 24.21
CA PRO A 96 -2.13 8.93 22.86
C PRO A 96 -1.95 7.63 22.04
N CYS A 97 -2.13 6.46 22.66
CA CYS A 97 -2.07 5.17 21.99
C CYS A 97 -3.30 4.95 21.11
N ILE A 98 -3.06 4.57 19.85
CA ILE A 98 -4.10 4.02 18.99
C ILE A 98 -3.93 2.51 18.91
N GLU A 99 -5.03 1.77 18.90
CA GLU A 99 -5.02 0.34 18.56
C GLU A 99 -4.81 0.24 17.04
N GLU A 100 -3.81 -0.55 16.60
CA GLU A 100 -3.55 -0.87 15.19
C GLU A 100 -4.38 -2.06 14.70
#